data_AF-A0A524E241-F1
#
_entry.id   AF-A0A524E241-F1
#
_cell.length_a   1.000
_cell.length_b   1.000
_cell.length_c   1.000
_cell.angle_alpha   90.00
_cell.angle_beta   90.00
_cell.angle_gamma   90.00
#
_symmetry.space_group_name_H-M   'P 1'
#
loop_
_entity.id
_entity.type
_entity.pdbx_description
1 polymer ?
#
loop_
_entity_poly.entity_id
_entity_poly.type
_entity_poly.pdbx_seq_one_letter_code
_entity_poly.pdbx_strand_id
1 'polypeptide(L)'
;MTTIEEVTITCPSCDHTWKQIIHPSICSWLNPELITDLYENGLAVQCPECELPIRVAGKILINGPKGMFFLDIGQSVERIRAMLVNHEVVDTEGNTITDRPSRNHEPVDESLYV
;
A
#
# COMPACT_ATOMS: atom_id res chain seq x y z
N MET A 1 -10.75 8.38 4.86
CA MET A 1 -11.45 8.85 3.64
C MET A 1 -10.88 8.04 2.49
N THR A 2 -11.70 7.22 1.84
CA THR A 2 -11.32 6.36 0.71
C THR A 2 -11.21 7.25 -0.53
N THR A 3 -10.01 7.63 -0.93
CA THR A 3 -9.83 8.44 -2.14
C THR A 3 -10.05 7.55 -3.34
N ILE A 4 -11.11 7.84 -4.11
CA ILE A 4 -11.38 7.19 -5.39
C ILE A 4 -10.52 7.92 -6.42
N GLU A 5 -9.55 7.23 -7.03
CA GLU A 5 -8.69 7.83 -8.05
C GLU A 5 -9.12 7.30 -9.44
N GLU A 6 -9.51 8.23 -10.33
CA GLU A 6 -9.68 7.93 -11.75
C GLU A 6 -8.31 8.03 -12.43
N VAL A 7 -7.85 6.93 -13.01
CA VAL A 7 -6.60 6.89 -13.77
C VAL A 7 -6.88 6.64 -15.24
N THR A 8 -6.13 7.33 -16.11
CA THR A 8 -6.10 7.05 -17.55
C THR A 8 -4.97 6.06 -17.80
N ILE A 9 -5.30 4.92 -18.41
CA ILE A 9 -4.38 3.80 -18.62
C ILE A 9 -4.26 3.57 -20.13
N THR A 10 -3.03 3.45 -20.60
CA THR A 10 -2.73 3.11 -22.00
C THR A 10 -2.09 1.73 -22.03
N CYS A 11 -2.67 0.81 -22.80
CA CYS A 11 -2.11 -0.51 -23.01
C CYS A 11 -0.83 -0.43 -23.87
N PRO A 12 0.32 -0.93 -23.39
CA PRO A 12 1.56 -0.93 -24.17
C PRO A 12 1.55 -1.95 -25.33
N SER A 13 0.58 -2.87 -25.36
CA SER A 13 0.51 -3.93 -26.36
C SER A 13 -0.40 -3.61 -27.55
N CYS A 14 -1.45 -2.81 -27.35
CA CYS A 14 -2.43 -2.46 -28.40
C CYS A 14 -2.74 -0.97 -28.48
N ASP A 15 -2.07 -0.12 -27.70
CA ASP A 15 -2.25 1.33 -27.61
C ASP A 15 -3.66 1.81 -27.24
N HIS A 16 -4.56 0.88 -26.90
CA HIS A 16 -5.88 1.21 -26.40
C HIS A 16 -5.79 1.97 -25.08
N THR A 17 -6.52 3.07 -24.97
CA THR A 17 -6.54 3.93 -23.79
C THR A 17 -7.94 3.99 -23.20
N TRP A 18 -8.05 3.75 -21.90
CA TRP A 18 -9.32 3.82 -21.17
C TRP A 18 -9.13 4.49 -19.81
N LYS A 19 -10.25 4.83 -19.18
CA LYS A 19 -10.29 5.32 -17.81
C LYS A 19 -10.80 4.23 -16.89
N GLN A 20 -10.12 4.05 -15.76
CA GLN A 20 -10.53 3.10 -14.74
C GLN A 20 -10.48 3.77 -13.38
N ILE A 21 -11.55 3.57 -12.62
CA ILE A 21 -11.55 3.86 -11.20
C ILE A 21 -10.76 2.74 -10.53
N ILE A 22 -9.61 3.09 -9.98
CA ILE A 22 -8.87 2.20 -9.10
C ILE A 22 -9.22 2.63 -7.67
N HIS A 23 -9.55 1.65 -6.83
CA HIS A 23 -9.70 1.86 -5.39
C HIS A 23 -8.42 1.40 -4.69
N PRO A 24 -7.40 2.25 -4.55
CA PRO A 24 -6.15 1.82 -3.92
C PRO A 24 -6.24 1.96 -2.39
N SER A 25 -7.40 1.67 -1.80
CA SER A 25 -7.55 1.64 -0.34
C SER A 25 -7.41 0.20 0.14
N ILE A 26 -6.16 -0.21 0.36
CA ILE A 26 -5.85 -1.50 0.96
C ILE A 26 -5.48 -1.24 2.41
N CYS A 27 -6.42 -1.48 3.33
CA CYS A 27 -6.10 -1.50 4.77
C CYS A 27 -5.24 -2.74 5.09
N SER A 28 -3.97 -2.73 4.68
CA SER A 28 -2.99 -3.78 4.95
C SER A 28 -2.34 -3.61 6.33
N TRP A 29 -3.14 -3.30 7.37
CA TRP A 29 -2.65 -3.44 8.75
C TRP A 29 -2.20 -4.90 8.90
N LEU A 30 -0.89 -5.13 8.87
CA LEU A 30 -0.23 -6.38 9.25
C LEU A 30 -0.11 -7.50 8.20
N ASN A 31 -0.54 -7.34 6.95
CA ASN A 31 -0.20 -8.34 5.92
C ASN A 31 0.94 -7.82 5.02
N PRO A 32 2.20 -8.04 5.42
CA PRO A 32 3.34 -7.65 4.61
C PRO A 32 3.43 -8.41 3.30
N GLU A 33 2.91 -9.65 3.21
CA GLU A 33 2.96 -10.43 1.99
C GLU A 33 2.15 -9.76 0.89
N LEU A 34 1.00 -9.16 1.25
CA LEU A 34 0.22 -8.34 0.33
C LEU A 34 0.98 -7.09 -0.11
N ILE A 35 1.68 -6.41 0.82
CA ILE A 35 2.51 -5.24 0.47
C ILE A 35 3.65 -5.67 -0.45
N THR A 36 4.22 -6.84 -0.20
CA THR A 36 5.31 -7.41 -0.98
C THR A 36 4.90 -7.75 -2.39
N ASP A 37 3.82 -8.51 -2.52
CA ASP A 37 3.22 -8.87 -3.81
C ASP A 37 2.83 -7.62 -4.60
N LEU A 38 2.22 -6.62 -3.95
CA LEU A 38 1.85 -5.36 -4.59
C LEU A 38 3.06 -4.55 -5.08
N TYR A 39 4.22 -4.59 -4.40
CA TYR A 39 5.40 -3.87 -4.90
C TYR A 39 6.16 -4.66 -5.96
N GLU A 40 6.24 -5.99 -5.88
CA GLU A 40 6.96 -6.82 -6.87
C GLU A 40 6.17 -6.96 -8.17
N ASN A 41 4.87 -7.18 -8.04
CA ASN A 41 3.99 -7.49 -9.14
C ASN A 41 3.15 -6.29 -9.60
N GLY A 42 3.05 -5.24 -8.80
CA GLY A 42 2.24 -4.05 -9.10
C GLY A 42 0.74 -4.35 -9.00
N LEU A 43 -0.08 -3.35 -9.30
CA LEU A 43 -1.51 -3.55 -9.46
C LEU A 43 -1.78 -3.88 -10.94
N ALA A 44 -2.20 -5.11 -11.21
CA ALA A 44 -2.51 -5.56 -12.57
C ALA A 44 -3.98 -5.31 -12.90
N VAL A 45 -4.25 -4.66 -14.04
CA VAL A 45 -5.58 -4.57 -14.65
C VAL A 45 -5.55 -5.30 -15.99
N GLN A 46 -6.67 -5.86 -16.42
CA GLN A 46 -6.79 -6.42 -17.77
C GLN A 46 -7.13 -5.32 -18.76
N CYS A 47 -6.44 -5.30 -19.89
CA CYS A 47 -6.82 -4.47 -21.02
C CYS A 47 -8.20 -4.92 -21.55
N PRO A 48 -9.17 -4.01 -21.74
CA PRO A 48 -10.48 -4.39 -22.27
C PRO A 48 -10.44 -4.82 -23.74
N GLU A 49 -9.38 -4.47 -24.48
CA GLU A 49 -9.27 -4.75 -25.92
C GLU A 49 -8.50 -6.04 -26.20
N CYS A 50 -7.34 -6.23 -25.57
CA CYS A 50 -6.46 -7.38 -25.84
C CYS A 50 -6.35 -8.38 -24.68
N GLU A 51 -7.08 -8.14 -23.59
CA GLU A 51 -7.14 -8.98 -22.37
C GLU A 51 -5.79 -9.19 -21.64
N LEU A 52 -4.73 -8.55 -22.11
CA LEU A 52 -3.41 -8.66 -21.48
C LEU A 52 -3.35 -7.89 -20.16
N PRO A 53 -2.64 -8.44 -19.15
CA PRO A 53 -2.45 -7.77 -17.87
C PRO A 53 -1.48 -6.58 -18.02
N ILE A 54 -1.85 -5.44 -17.46
CA ILE A 54 -1.08 -4.20 -17.47
C ILE A 54 -0.86 -3.74 -16.05
N ARG A 55 0.40 -3.41 -15.74
CA ARG A 55 0.77 -2.82 -14.46
C ARG A 55 0.42 -1.35 -14.46
N VAL A 56 -0.34 -0.93 -13.46
CA VAL A 56 -0.79 0.47 -13.32
C VAL A 56 -0.13 1.09 -12.11
N ALA A 57 0.42 2.29 -12.30
CA ALA A 57 0.88 3.14 -11.20
C ALA A 57 -0.34 3.72 -10.45
N GLY A 58 -0.26 3.81 -9.13
CA GLY A 58 -1.34 4.32 -8.28
C GLY A 58 -0.86 4.60 -6.85
N LYS A 59 -1.76 5.09 -5.98
CA LYS A 59 -1.41 5.41 -4.59
C LYS A 59 -2.17 4.54 -3.59
N ILE A 60 -1.48 3.65 -2.91
CA ILE A 60 -2.09 2.77 -1.90
C ILE A 60 -2.09 3.43 -0.54
N LEU A 61 -3.23 3.48 0.14
CA LEU A 61 -3.29 3.92 1.54
C LEU A 61 -2.88 2.75 2.45
N ILE A 62 -1.71 2.82 3.07
CA ILE A 62 -1.21 1.82 4.01
C ILE A 62 -1.39 2.35 5.42
N ASN A 63 -1.78 1.47 6.34
CA ASN A 63 -1.81 1.80 7.75
C ASN A 63 -0.67 1.01 8.42
N GLY A 64 0.30 1.72 8.99
CA GLY A 64 1.51 1.15 9.61
C GLY A 64 1.62 1.51 11.09
N PRO A 65 2.69 1.05 11.78
CA PRO A 65 2.91 1.37 13.20
C PRO A 65 2.96 2.87 13.50
N LYS A 66 3.52 3.68 12.60
CA LYS A 66 3.57 5.16 12.71
C LYS A 66 2.29 5.87 12.24
N GLY A 67 1.24 5.12 11.91
CA GLY A 67 -0.02 5.65 11.40
C GLY A 67 -0.23 5.41 9.90
N MET A 68 -1.24 6.07 9.35
CA MET A 68 -1.63 5.93 7.94
C MET A 68 -0.78 6.80 7.01
N PHE A 69 -0.33 6.24 5.90
CA PHE A 69 0.43 6.93 4.86
C PHE A 69 0.07 6.42 3.46
N PHE A 70 0.26 7.26 2.44
CA PHE A 70 0.07 6.86 1.05
C PHE A 70 1.38 6.35 0.46
N LEU A 71 1.37 5.20 -0.19
CA LEU A 71 2.47 4.63 -0.95
C LEU A 71 2.19 4.75 -2.45
N ASP A 72 3.07 5.42 -3.19
CA ASP A 72 2.97 5.52 -4.64
C ASP A 72 3.67 4.32 -5.30
N ILE A 73 2.89 3.38 -5.85
CA ILE A 73 3.39 2.17 -6.51
C ILE A 73 3.93 2.43 -7.92
N GLY A 74 3.88 3.68 -8.42
CA GLY A 74 4.57 4.08 -9.64
C GLY A 74 6.05 4.43 -9.44
N GLN A 75 6.54 4.44 -8.20
CA GLN A 75 7.92 4.81 -7.86
C GLN A 75 8.88 3.62 -7.94
N SER A 76 10.19 3.89 -7.93
CA SER A 76 11.19 2.82 -7.93
C SER A 76 11.09 1.97 -6.65
N VAL A 77 11.51 0.71 -6.74
CA VAL A 77 11.48 -0.25 -5.62
C VAL A 77 12.24 0.28 -4.41
N GLU A 78 13.36 0.98 -4.62
CA GLU A 78 14.16 1.58 -3.55
C GLU A 78 13.39 2.67 -2.81
N ARG A 79 12.65 3.50 -3.55
CA ARG A 79 11.88 4.61 -2.98
C ARG A 79 10.67 4.10 -2.18
N ILE A 80 10.03 3.05 -2.70
CA ILE A 80 8.97 2.32 -2.00
C ILE A 80 9.51 1.71 -0.70
N ARG A 81 10.65 1.00 -0.76
CA ARG A 81 11.30 0.41 0.43
C ARG A 81 11.63 1.47 1.46
N ALA A 82 12.23 2.59 1.04
CA ALA A 82 12.55 3.69 1.95
C ALA A 82 11.31 4.24 2.68
N MET A 83 10.17 4.33 2.00
CA MET A 83 8.90 4.73 2.63
C MET A 83 8.40 3.70 3.65
N LEU A 84 8.48 2.41 3.34
CA LEU A 84 8.05 1.34 4.26
C LEU A 84 8.94 1.27 5.51
N VAL A 85 10.26 1.46 5.35
CA VAL A 85 11.22 1.56 6.47
C VAL A 85 10.91 2.77 7.34
N ASN A 86 10.67 3.93 6.73
CA ASN A 86 10.36 5.16 7.46
C ASN A 86 9.11 5.01 8.35
N HIS A 87 8.12 4.22 7.90
CA HIS A 87 6.88 3.94 8.62
C HIS A 87 6.90 2.67 9.46
N GLU A 88 8.06 2.02 9.64
CA GLU A 88 8.26 0.80 10.46
C GLU A 88 7.40 -0.39 10.03
N VAL A 89 7.09 -0.48 8.73
CA VAL A 89 6.38 -1.63 8.16
C VAL A 89 7.38 -2.77 7.87
N VAL A 90 8.58 -2.41 7.41
CA VAL A 90 9.70 -3.31 7.14
C VAL A 90 10.99 -2.74 7.73
N ASP A 91 11.98 -3.60 8.01
CA ASP A 91 13.31 -3.20 8.48
C ASP A 91 14.21 -2.73 7.33
N THR A 92 15.45 -2.32 7.64
CA THR A 92 16.43 -1.84 6.65
C THR A 92 16.85 -2.91 5.64
N GLU A 93 16.62 -4.18 5.94
CA GLU A 93 16.90 -5.32 5.05
C GLU A 93 15.70 -5.69 4.18
N GLY A 94 14.51 -5.14 4.49
CA GLY A 94 13.25 -5.40 3.81
C GLY A 94 12.41 -6.51 4.46
N ASN A 95 12.80 -7.01 5.63
CA ASN A 95 12.01 -7.98 6.36
C ASN A 95 10.84 -7.28 7.08
N THR A 96 9.71 -7.96 7.22
CA THR A 96 8.58 -7.38 7.93
C THR A 96 8.86 -7.25 9.42
N ILE A 97 8.55 -6.08 9.97
CA ILE A 97 8.52 -5.88 11.41
C ILE A 97 7.15 -6.36 11.92
N THR A 98 7.09 -7.59 12.43
CA THR A 98 5.88 -8.20 12.99
C THR A 98 5.67 -7.90 14.46
N ASP A 99 6.69 -7.35 15.13
CA ASP A 99 6.58 -6.92 16.51
C ASP A 99 5.69 -5.68 16.56
N ARG A 100 4.45 -5.86 17.03
CA ARG A 100 3.66 -4.76 17.55
C ARG A 100 4.56 -4.01 18.53
N PRO A 101 4.67 -2.66 18.47
CA PRO A 101 5.08 -1.96 19.66
C PRO A 101 4.07 -2.36 20.72
N SER A 102 4.52 -3.13 21.72
CA SER A 102 3.78 -3.33 22.95
C SER A 102 3.39 -1.93 23.38
N ARG A 103 2.10 -1.59 23.28
CA ARG A 103 1.59 -0.51 24.10
C ARG A 103 2.03 -0.94 25.50
N ASN A 104 3.00 -0.26 26.07
CA ASN A 104 3.17 -0.26 27.50
C ASN A 104 1.78 0.10 28.01
N HIS A 105 1.06 -0.92 28.49
CA HIS A 105 -0.15 -0.73 29.25
C HIS A 105 0.36 -0.02 30.50
N GLU A 106 0.41 1.31 30.46
CA GLU A 106 0.25 2.03 31.71
C GLU A 106 -1.09 1.53 32.28
N PRO A 107 -1.08 0.94 33.49
CA PRO A 107 -2.31 0.54 34.12
C PRO A 107 -3.19 1.79 34.22
N VAL A 108 -4.39 1.70 33.67
CA VAL A 108 -5.40 2.74 33.85
C VAL A 108 -5.62 2.83 35.36
N ASP A 109 -5.26 3.97 35.94
CA ASP A 109 -5.51 4.26 37.34
C ASP A 109 -7.03 4.38 37.56
N GLU A 110 -7.63 3.30 38.06
CA GLU A 110 -9.06 3.21 38.38
C GLU A 110 -9.45 4.11 39.57
N SER A 111 -8.53 4.89 40.17
CA SER A 111 -8.84 5.80 41.28
C SER A 111 -9.60 7.08 40.89
N LEU A 112 -9.88 7.29 39.60
CA LEU A 112 -10.60 8.48 39.10
C LEU A 112 -12.12 8.30 38.96
N TYR A 113 -12.67 7.13 39.29
CA TYR A 113 -14.12 6.94 39.42
C TYR A 113 -14.51 6.91 40.89
N VAL A 114 -14.73 8.11 41.46
CA VAL A 114 -15.41 8.32 42.75
C VAL A 114 -16.89 8.58 42.50
#